data_AF-A0A4Z1HEF6-F1
#
_entry.id   AF-A0A4Z1HEF6-F1
#
_cell.length_a   1.000
_cell.length_b   1.000
_cell.length_c   1.000
_cell.angle_alpha   90.00
_cell.angle_beta   90.00
_cell.angle_gamma   90.00
#
_symmetry.space_group_name_H-M   'P 1'
#
loop_
_entity.id
_entity.type
_entity.pdbx_description
1 polymer ?
#
loop_
_entity_poly.entity_id
_entity_poly.type
_entity_poly.pdbx_seq_one_letter_code
_entity_poly.pdbx_strand_id
1 'polypeptide(L)'
;MLSFDTVNQLFPTAQQWRWYGIGAISLKMYGSRTVWLLQAQIIGELQDEDALAFKKMACDECTMIAVAAAIVAQIAITGLSLDSLKKTHWIAKSCFVMSLTFALVSVYYSVTQQRILGRLIKAKDVRHWIRGRKQAVNRILSMEVGFKLDPCEPDDYSPEDLDIRDLKRDFERQCFLPSPLSVITLSAPQMLLSGSLSLLLIGLGIYLGKFWIRELDPTEPATDSRNVFILYFIGLYFSGGMYMVLGWFHGKDKRPEAEIIDGYMNRYLASHSDVLSRWNVDRYWCFQDGTLKPISSTEVEETPTVVQNEMEGMNSV
;
A
#
# COMPACT_ATOMS: atom_id res chain seq x y z
N MET A 1 -8.66 -22.11 17.05
CA MET A 1 -8.35 -22.87 15.83
C MET A 1 -8.25 -21.85 14.70
N LEU A 2 -7.04 -21.44 14.35
CA LEU A 2 -6.81 -20.42 13.31
C LEU A 2 -7.13 -21.05 11.95
N SER A 3 -8.07 -20.46 11.21
CA SER A 3 -8.50 -20.97 9.89
C SER A 3 -7.33 -20.95 8.91
N PHE A 4 -7.16 -22.02 8.13
CA PHE A 4 -6.11 -22.20 7.13
C PHE A 4 -6.09 -21.07 6.07
N ASP A 5 -7.22 -20.39 5.86
CA ASP A 5 -7.33 -19.20 5.01
C ASP A 5 -6.51 -18.01 5.52
N THR A 6 -6.32 -17.90 6.85
CA THR A 6 -5.51 -16.85 7.47
C THR A 6 -4.01 -17.07 7.20
N VAL A 7 -3.60 -18.33 7.01
CA VAL A 7 -2.20 -18.70 6.71
C VAL A 7 -1.91 -18.60 5.21
N ASN A 8 -2.86 -18.93 4.34
CA ASN A 8 -2.74 -18.66 2.90
C ASN A 8 -2.79 -17.16 2.56
N GLN A 9 -3.33 -16.33 3.43
CA GLN A 9 -3.19 -14.86 3.34
C GLN A 9 -1.79 -14.34 3.67
N LEU A 10 -0.86 -15.16 4.18
CA LEU A 10 0.51 -14.72 4.48
C LEU A 10 1.41 -14.68 3.23
N PHE A 11 1.07 -15.42 2.17
CA PHE A 11 1.89 -15.53 0.97
C PHE A 11 1.46 -14.52 -0.11
N PRO A 12 2.38 -13.72 -0.69
CA PRO A 12 2.01 -12.75 -1.73
C PRO A 12 1.41 -13.43 -2.94
N THR A 13 0.39 -12.80 -3.55
CA THR A 13 -0.29 -13.34 -4.72
C THR A 13 0.73 -13.47 -5.86
N ALA A 14 0.61 -14.48 -6.73
CA ALA A 14 1.54 -14.70 -7.85
C ALA A 14 1.74 -13.44 -8.72
N GLN A 15 0.70 -12.60 -8.80
CA GLN A 15 0.74 -11.32 -9.51
C GLN A 15 1.54 -10.22 -8.79
N GLN A 16 1.46 -10.13 -7.45
CA GLN A 16 2.25 -9.19 -6.65
C GLN A 16 3.75 -9.55 -6.65
N TRP A 17 4.07 -10.84 -6.62
CA TRP A 17 5.44 -11.33 -6.86
C TRP A 17 5.96 -10.89 -8.23
N ARG A 18 5.10 -10.95 -9.26
CA ARG A 18 5.46 -10.58 -10.63
C ARG A 18 5.67 -9.07 -10.80
N TRP A 19 5.06 -8.23 -9.96
CA TRP A 19 5.17 -6.77 -10.01
C TRP A 19 6.30 -6.23 -9.12
N TYR A 20 6.48 -6.80 -7.92
CA TYR A 20 7.34 -6.21 -6.89
C TYR A 20 8.49 -7.12 -6.41
N GLY A 21 8.56 -8.36 -6.90
CA GLY A 21 9.62 -9.31 -6.54
C GLY A 21 9.71 -9.54 -5.03
N ILE A 22 10.93 -9.46 -4.48
CA ILE A 22 11.20 -9.60 -3.03
C ILE A 22 10.47 -8.53 -2.20
N GLY A 23 10.24 -7.34 -2.78
CA GLY A 23 9.48 -6.26 -2.14
C GLY A 23 8.02 -6.62 -1.86
N ALA A 24 7.47 -7.64 -2.53
CA ALA A 24 6.11 -8.13 -2.31
C ALA A 24 5.90 -8.72 -0.91
N ILE A 25 6.95 -9.28 -0.29
CA ILE A 25 6.88 -9.83 1.07
C ILE A 25 6.74 -8.69 2.08
N SER A 26 7.57 -7.65 1.94
CA SER A 26 7.51 -6.44 2.77
C SER A 26 6.20 -5.66 2.55
N LEU A 27 5.72 -5.59 1.31
CA LEU A 27 4.44 -4.97 0.97
C LEU A 27 3.25 -5.72 1.60
N LYS A 28 3.34 -7.04 1.74
CA LYS A 28 2.25 -7.82 2.34
C LYS A 28 2.28 -7.83 3.87
N MET A 29 3.47 -7.73 4.45
CA MET A 29 3.65 -7.58 5.90
C MET A 29 3.31 -6.18 6.40
N TYR A 30 3.66 -5.13 5.64
CA TYR A 30 3.54 -3.74 6.08
C TYR A 30 2.60 -2.88 5.25
N GLY A 31 2.29 -3.26 4.01
CA GLY A 31 1.43 -2.50 3.10
C GLY A 31 -0.06 -2.81 3.30
N SER A 32 -0.86 -1.76 3.38
CA SER A 32 -2.32 -1.90 3.36
C SER A 32 -2.84 -1.87 1.92
N ARG A 33 -3.73 -2.81 1.56
CA ARG A 33 -4.42 -2.81 0.27
C ARG A 33 -5.25 -1.54 0.05
N THR A 34 -5.82 -0.97 1.11
CA THR A 34 -6.59 0.28 1.01
C THR A 34 -5.70 1.46 0.63
N VAL A 35 -4.50 1.54 1.22
CA VAL A 35 -3.51 2.57 0.89
C VAL A 35 -3.03 2.41 -0.55
N TRP A 36 -2.78 1.16 -0.98
CA TRP A 36 -2.41 0.87 -2.36
C TRP A 36 -3.50 1.30 -3.35
N LEU A 37 -4.78 0.98 -3.06
CA LEU A 37 -5.91 1.39 -3.90
C LEU A 37 -6.08 2.90 -3.97
N LEU A 38 -5.94 3.58 -2.83
CA LEU A 38 -6.03 5.03 -2.75
C LEU A 38 -4.92 5.69 -3.58
N GLN A 39 -3.68 5.20 -3.47
CA GLN A 39 -2.56 5.66 -4.26
C GLN A 39 -2.74 5.40 -5.76
N ALA A 40 -3.25 4.22 -6.14
CA ALA A 40 -3.57 3.89 -7.52
C ALA A 40 -4.67 4.79 -8.10
N GLN A 41 -5.69 5.12 -7.31
CA GLN A 41 -6.75 6.05 -7.71
C GLN A 41 -6.21 7.46 -7.99
N ILE A 42 -5.39 8.01 -7.09
CA ILE A 42 -4.79 9.35 -7.24
C ILE A 42 -3.88 9.41 -8.47
N ILE A 43 -3.14 8.32 -8.74
CA ILE A 43 -2.31 8.22 -9.93
C ILE A 43 -3.18 8.10 -11.19
N GLY A 44 -4.31 7.39 -11.13
CA GLY A 44 -5.19 7.13 -12.27
C GLY A 44 -6.09 8.29 -12.67
N GLU A 45 -6.59 9.08 -11.73
CA GLU A 45 -7.48 10.22 -12.01
C GLU A 45 -6.70 11.47 -12.47
N LEU A 46 -5.39 11.53 -12.22
CA LEU A 46 -4.47 12.62 -12.58
C LEU A 46 -4.89 14.03 -12.11
N GLN A 47 -5.92 14.17 -11.29
CA GLN A 47 -6.39 15.47 -10.81
C GLN A 47 -5.42 16.06 -9.77
N ASP A 48 -5.08 17.33 -9.94
CA ASP A 48 -4.17 18.04 -9.04
C ASP A 48 -4.80 18.28 -7.65
N GLU A 49 -6.12 18.48 -7.60
CA GLU A 49 -6.86 18.68 -6.35
C GLU A 49 -6.86 17.42 -5.47
N ASP A 50 -7.11 16.25 -6.07
CA ASP A 50 -7.12 14.96 -5.36
C ASP A 50 -5.75 14.60 -4.78
N ALA A 51 -4.67 14.90 -5.51
CA ALA A 51 -3.31 14.68 -5.01
C ALA A 51 -2.97 15.56 -3.81
N LEU A 52 -3.42 16.83 -3.80
CA LEU A 52 -3.25 17.73 -2.66
C LEU A 52 -4.15 17.36 -1.49
N ALA A 53 -5.38 16.93 -1.75
CA ALA A 53 -6.31 16.42 -0.75
C ALA A 53 -5.75 15.15 -0.07
N PHE A 54 -5.17 14.24 -0.85
CA PHE A 54 -4.47 13.06 -0.33
C PHE A 54 -3.30 13.43 0.57
N LYS A 55 -2.44 14.37 0.14
CA LYS A 55 -1.34 14.85 0.98
C LYS A 55 -1.86 15.35 2.33
N LYS A 56 -2.94 16.15 2.31
CA LYS A 56 -3.56 16.67 3.54
C LYS A 56 -4.07 15.54 4.42
N MET A 57 -4.85 14.62 3.85
CA MET A 57 -5.35 13.43 4.54
C MET A 57 -4.22 12.63 5.20
N ALA A 58 -3.14 12.34 4.46
CA ALA A 58 -2.00 11.59 4.96
C ALA A 58 -1.27 12.30 6.11
N CYS A 59 -1.11 13.63 6.04
CA CYS A 59 -0.52 14.42 7.12
C CYS A 59 -1.41 14.45 8.38
N ASP A 60 -2.72 14.56 8.20
CA ASP A 60 -3.70 14.56 9.29
C ASP A 60 -3.71 13.17 9.98
N GLU A 61 -3.66 12.10 9.19
CA GLU A 61 -3.54 10.72 9.70
C GLU A 61 -2.23 10.50 10.47
N CYS A 62 -1.07 10.94 9.93
CA CYS A 62 0.21 10.87 10.66
C CYS A 62 0.15 11.60 12.01
N THR A 63 -0.53 12.74 12.07
CA THR A 63 -0.69 13.51 13.31
C THR A 63 -1.50 12.71 14.32
N MET A 64 -2.63 12.11 13.90
CA MET A 64 -3.46 11.26 14.76
C MET A 64 -2.69 10.03 15.26
N ILE A 65 -1.94 9.35 14.39
CA ILE A 65 -1.11 8.19 14.75
C ILE A 65 -0.03 8.59 15.76
N ALA A 66 0.65 9.72 15.55
CA ALA A 66 1.68 10.19 16.47
C ALA A 66 1.11 10.47 17.88
N VAL A 67 -0.08 11.07 17.96
CA VAL A 67 -0.77 11.30 19.23
C VAL A 67 -1.16 9.98 19.91
N ALA A 68 -1.76 9.06 19.17
CA ALA A 68 -2.15 7.76 19.70
C ALA A 68 -0.94 6.93 20.18
N ALA A 69 0.15 6.93 19.41
CA ALA A 69 1.38 6.23 19.75
C ALA A 69 2.04 6.83 21.01
N ALA A 70 2.00 8.15 21.19
CA ALA A 70 2.48 8.79 22.42
C ALA A 70 1.69 8.33 23.65
N ILE A 71 0.36 8.20 23.55
CA ILE A 71 -0.50 7.69 24.63
C ILE A 71 -0.14 6.23 24.94
N VAL A 72 0.01 5.38 23.93
CA VAL A 72 0.41 3.97 24.11
C VAL A 72 1.79 3.87 24.76
N ALA A 73 2.75 4.70 24.36
CA ALA A 73 4.07 4.76 24.99
C ALA A 73 3.99 5.15 26.47
N GLN A 74 3.18 6.15 26.81
CA GLN A 74 2.95 6.54 28.21
C GLN A 74 2.35 5.39 29.03
N ILE A 75 1.34 4.71 28.50
CA ILE A 75 0.73 3.55 29.17
C ILE A 75 1.77 2.43 29.35
N ALA A 76 2.61 2.16 28.33
CA ALA A 76 3.68 1.18 28.44
C ALA A 76 4.71 1.54 29.53
N ILE A 77 5.09 2.81 29.65
CA ILE A 77 5.97 3.30 30.73
C ILE A 77 5.32 3.09 32.10
N THR A 78 4.04 3.43 32.25
CA THR A 78 3.32 3.19 33.52
C THR A 78 3.24 1.70 33.85
N GLY A 79 3.03 0.84 32.86
CA GLY A 79 3.03 -0.62 33.02
C GLY A 79 4.39 -1.15 33.48
N LEU A 80 5.50 -0.59 32.98
CA LEU A 80 6.84 -0.94 33.44
C LEU A 80 7.12 -0.51 34.89
N SER A 81 6.41 0.50 35.39
CA SER A 81 6.54 1.02 36.75
C SER A 81 5.73 0.25 37.79
N LEU A 82 4.99 -0.80 37.41
CA LEU A 82 4.20 -1.60 38.35
C LEU A 82 5.11 -2.39 39.31
N ASP A 83 4.92 -2.26 40.62
CA ASP A 83 5.81 -2.85 41.64
C ASP A 83 5.88 -4.39 41.57
N SER A 84 4.75 -5.03 41.28
CA SER A 84 4.67 -6.49 41.15
C SER A 84 5.30 -7.02 39.86
N LEU A 85 5.69 -6.16 38.92
CA LEU A 85 6.31 -6.58 37.66
C LEU A 85 7.65 -7.29 37.91
N LYS A 86 8.39 -6.89 38.95
CA LYS A 86 9.67 -7.53 39.34
C LYS A 86 9.50 -9.02 39.66
N LYS A 87 8.36 -9.41 40.23
CA LYS A 87 8.00 -10.78 40.63
C LYS A 87 7.33 -11.60 39.51
N THR A 88 6.98 -10.97 38.38
CA THR A 88 6.36 -11.65 37.22
C THR A 88 7.40 -12.20 36.23
N HIS A 89 6.93 -13.10 35.35
CA HIS A 89 7.76 -13.73 34.31
C HIS A 89 8.33 -12.69 33.34
N TRP A 90 9.54 -12.94 32.82
CA TRP A 90 10.25 -12.01 31.93
C TRP A 90 9.45 -11.62 30.68
N ILE A 91 8.56 -12.51 30.21
CA ILE A 91 7.67 -12.28 29.06
C ILE A 91 6.83 -11.01 29.23
N ALA A 92 6.24 -10.75 30.41
CA ALA A 92 5.42 -9.55 30.62
C ALA A 92 6.25 -8.26 30.45
N LYS A 93 7.47 -8.25 31.00
CA LYS A 93 8.42 -7.14 30.87
C LYS A 93 8.81 -6.93 29.40
N SER A 94 9.13 -8.01 28.69
CA SER A 94 9.47 -7.96 27.27
C SER A 94 8.31 -7.44 26.41
N CYS A 95 7.07 -7.84 26.69
CA CYS A 95 5.89 -7.31 25.98
C CYS A 95 5.76 -5.78 26.16
N PHE A 96 5.92 -5.27 27.39
CA PHE A 96 5.86 -3.82 27.64
C PHE A 96 7.02 -3.06 26.97
N VAL A 97 8.25 -3.59 26.99
CA VAL A 97 9.40 -2.97 26.31
C VAL A 97 9.25 -2.98 24.79
N MET A 98 8.75 -4.07 24.22
CA MET A 98 8.50 -4.17 22.78
C MET A 98 7.36 -3.24 22.34
N SER A 99 6.29 -3.16 23.12
CA SER A 99 5.20 -2.20 22.91
C SER A 99 5.72 -0.77 22.91
N LEU A 100 6.51 -0.39 23.92
CA LEU A 100 7.12 0.93 24.02
C LEU A 100 8.01 1.23 22.81
N THR A 101 8.86 0.28 22.42
CA THR A 101 9.75 0.45 21.26
C THR A 101 8.95 0.67 19.97
N PHE A 102 7.91 -0.12 19.73
CA PHE A 102 7.07 0.03 18.54
C PHE A 102 6.28 1.34 18.54
N ALA A 103 5.81 1.80 19.71
CA ALA A 103 5.15 3.09 19.85
C ALA A 103 6.10 4.25 19.52
N LEU A 104 7.32 4.26 20.08
CA LEU A 104 8.31 5.31 19.81
C LEU A 104 8.75 5.32 18.34
N VAL A 105 8.95 4.14 17.76
CA VAL A 105 9.29 4.01 16.33
C VAL A 105 8.12 4.49 15.46
N SER A 106 6.87 4.17 15.82
CA SER A 106 5.66 4.70 15.13
C SER A 106 5.59 6.24 15.16
N VAL A 107 5.86 6.87 16.31
CA VAL A 107 5.93 8.36 16.41
C VAL A 107 7.02 8.91 15.49
N TYR A 108 8.22 8.32 15.53
CA TYR A 108 9.34 8.76 14.71
C TYR A 108 9.03 8.66 13.20
N TYR A 109 8.44 7.55 12.75
CA TYR A 109 8.03 7.37 11.36
C TYR A 109 6.91 8.34 10.97
N SER A 110 5.89 8.54 11.82
CA SER A 110 4.79 9.48 11.55
C SER A 110 5.29 10.91 11.34
N VAL A 111 6.18 11.38 12.21
CA VAL A 111 6.76 12.74 12.10
C VAL A 111 7.67 12.85 10.87
N THR A 112 8.44 11.80 10.57
CA THR A 112 9.30 11.78 9.38
C THR A 112 8.47 11.84 8.10
N GLN A 113 7.39 11.07 8.03
CA GLN A 113 6.47 11.05 6.90
C GLN A 113 5.76 12.41 6.74
N GLN A 114 5.29 13.02 7.82
CA GLN A 114 4.70 14.36 7.79
C GLN A 114 5.68 15.42 7.29
N ARG A 115 6.97 15.32 7.65
CA ARG A 115 8.01 16.21 7.12
C ARG A 115 8.28 15.99 5.65
N ILE A 116 8.31 14.74 5.19
CA ILE A 116 8.50 14.42 3.77
C ILE A 116 7.32 15.00 2.99
N LEU A 117 6.09 14.55 3.28
CA LEU A 117 4.87 15.01 2.60
C LEU A 117 4.68 16.54 2.70
N GLY A 118 5.02 17.14 3.85
CA GLY A 118 4.98 18.58 4.05
C GLY A 118 5.82 19.37 3.04
N ARG A 119 6.97 18.82 2.61
CA ARG A 119 7.88 19.45 1.63
C ARG A 119 7.40 19.35 0.18
N LEU A 120 6.43 18.49 -0.12
CA LEU A 120 5.89 18.34 -1.48
C LEU A 120 4.82 19.40 -1.71
N ILE A 121 5.18 20.49 -2.38
CA ILE A 121 4.28 21.65 -2.55
C ILE A 121 3.36 21.47 -3.76
N LYS A 122 3.83 20.81 -4.82
CA LYS A 122 3.07 20.63 -6.07
C LYS A 122 2.38 19.26 -6.10
N ALA A 123 1.19 19.22 -6.70
CA ALA A 123 0.47 17.97 -6.96
C ALA A 123 1.31 16.96 -7.77
N LYS A 124 2.05 17.47 -8.76
CA LYS A 124 3.03 16.68 -9.51
C LYS A 124 4.05 16.00 -8.59
N ASP A 125 4.64 16.72 -7.63
CA ASP A 125 5.65 16.14 -6.73
C ASP A 125 5.06 15.00 -5.89
N VAL A 126 3.80 15.13 -5.45
CA VAL A 126 3.07 14.08 -4.71
C VAL A 126 2.89 12.83 -5.56
N ARG A 127 2.45 12.96 -6.81
CA ARG A 127 2.33 11.82 -7.73
C ARG A 127 3.68 11.16 -8.00
N HIS A 128 4.73 11.96 -8.18
CA HIS A 128 6.09 11.44 -8.37
C HIS A 128 6.60 10.68 -7.15
N TRP A 129 6.29 11.14 -5.93
CA TRP A 129 6.63 10.43 -4.70
C TRP A 129 5.89 9.10 -4.57
N ILE A 130 4.59 9.06 -4.90
CA ILE A 130 3.80 7.81 -4.89
C ILE A 130 4.39 6.80 -5.91
N ARG A 131 4.74 7.27 -7.11
CA ARG A 131 5.40 6.44 -8.13
C ARG A 131 6.83 6.04 -7.77
N GLY A 132 7.42 6.59 -6.70
CA GLY A 132 8.74 6.22 -6.20
C GLY A 132 9.91 6.93 -6.88
N ARG A 133 9.67 8.08 -7.54
CA ARG A 133 10.75 8.89 -8.13
C ARG A 133 11.69 9.37 -7.01
N LYS A 134 12.99 9.22 -7.24
CA LYS A 134 14.10 9.49 -6.31
C LYS A 134 14.04 10.92 -5.74
N GLN A 135 13.33 11.12 -4.64
CA GLN A 135 13.54 12.29 -3.81
C GLN A 135 14.69 11.97 -2.87
N ALA A 136 15.81 12.66 -3.04
CA ALA A 136 17.01 12.52 -2.22
C ALA A 136 16.68 12.83 -0.75
N VAL A 137 16.27 11.82 0.00
CA VAL A 137 15.96 11.94 1.43
C VAL A 137 16.90 10.99 2.17
N ASN A 138 17.88 11.60 2.85
CA ASN A 138 18.86 11.04 3.79
C ASN A 138 19.17 9.53 3.70
N ARG A 139 20.43 9.25 3.30
CA ARG A 139 21.16 7.97 3.20
C ARG A 139 20.98 6.92 4.32
N ILE A 140 20.29 7.21 5.42
CA ILE A 140 20.30 6.35 6.62
C ILE A 140 19.34 5.15 6.50
N LEU A 141 18.26 5.26 5.69
CA LEU A 141 17.23 4.21 5.60
C LEU A 141 16.98 3.68 4.18
N SER A 142 17.88 3.98 3.23
CA SER A 142 17.70 3.58 1.83
C SER A 142 18.13 2.13 1.65
N MET A 143 17.25 1.19 1.97
CA MET A 143 17.37 -0.18 1.46
C MET A 143 17.05 -0.11 -0.04
N GLU A 144 18.09 0.11 -0.84
CA GLU A 144 18.05 0.10 -2.30
C GLU A 144 17.59 -1.28 -2.80
N VAL A 145 16.31 -1.39 -3.14
CA VAL A 145 15.86 -2.39 -4.12
C VAL A 145 15.72 -1.64 -5.42
N GLY A 146 16.81 -1.56 -6.17
CA GLY A 146 16.88 -0.89 -7.46
C GLY A 146 15.95 -1.55 -8.48
N PHE A 147 14.77 -0.96 -8.69
CA PHE A 147 14.04 -1.13 -9.94
C PHE A 147 14.46 0.00 -10.88
N LYS A 148 15.09 -0.39 -11.99
CA LYS A 148 15.75 0.45 -12.99
C LYS A 148 14.75 1.01 -14.01
N LEU A 149 13.57 1.43 -13.57
CA LEU A 149 12.57 2.13 -14.40
C LEU A 149 12.33 3.49 -13.74
N ASP A 150 12.68 4.57 -14.45
CA ASP A 150 12.38 5.92 -13.98
C ASP A 150 10.86 6.15 -14.08
N PRO A 151 10.15 6.37 -12.96
CA PRO A 151 8.71 6.55 -13.02
C PRO A 151 8.36 7.89 -13.69
N CYS A 152 7.44 7.88 -14.65
CA CYS A 152 7.06 9.04 -15.46
C CYS A 152 5.56 9.36 -15.33
N GLU A 153 5.19 10.62 -15.59
CA GLU A 153 3.78 10.95 -15.85
C GLU A 153 3.39 10.35 -17.21
N PRO A 154 2.14 9.93 -17.42
CA PRO A 154 1.73 9.31 -18.68
C PRO A 154 1.92 10.22 -19.91
N ASP A 155 1.95 11.54 -19.72
CA ASP A 155 2.26 12.51 -20.78
C ASP A 155 3.75 12.55 -21.19
N ASP A 156 4.64 12.19 -20.27
CA ASP A 156 6.10 12.19 -20.47
C ASP A 156 6.62 10.81 -20.90
N TYR A 157 5.74 9.81 -21.04
CA TYR A 157 6.12 8.47 -21.47
C TYR A 157 6.51 8.47 -22.95
N SER A 158 7.77 8.11 -23.20
CA SER A 158 8.28 7.85 -24.54
C SER A 158 8.66 6.38 -24.62
N PRO A 159 8.03 5.59 -25.51
CA PRO A 159 8.39 4.20 -25.66
C PRO A 159 9.80 4.05 -26.23
N GLU A 160 10.62 3.23 -25.59
CA GLU A 160 11.79 2.62 -26.24
C GLU A 160 11.31 1.54 -27.23
N ASP A 161 12.14 1.09 -28.19
CA ASP A 161 11.81 0.08 -29.24
C ASP A 161 11.39 -1.29 -28.65
N LEU A 162 10.26 -1.33 -27.95
CA LEU A 162 9.71 -2.46 -27.22
C LEU A 162 8.60 -3.11 -28.03
N ASP A 163 8.49 -4.42 -27.91
CA ASP A 163 7.44 -5.21 -28.52
C ASP A 163 6.04 -4.76 -28.01
N ILE A 164 5.02 -4.87 -28.85
CA ILE A 164 3.70 -4.25 -28.66
C ILE A 164 3.02 -4.73 -27.35
N ARG A 165 3.24 -5.99 -26.96
CA ARG A 165 2.74 -6.55 -25.68
C ARG A 165 3.52 -6.07 -24.47
N ASP A 166 4.82 -5.83 -24.63
CA ASP A 166 5.67 -5.35 -23.56
C ASP A 166 5.47 -3.84 -23.33
N LEU A 167 5.13 -3.09 -24.38
CA LEU A 167 4.73 -1.68 -24.32
C LEU A 167 3.58 -1.44 -23.34
N LYS A 168 2.45 -2.15 -23.51
CA LYS A 168 1.28 -2.00 -22.62
C LYS A 168 1.67 -2.29 -21.17
N ARG A 169 2.42 -3.37 -20.95
CA ARG A 169 2.87 -3.80 -19.62
C ARG A 169 3.84 -2.81 -18.99
N ASP A 170 4.70 -2.21 -19.79
CA ASP A 170 5.69 -1.24 -19.35
C ASP A 170 5.03 0.10 -19.00
N PHE A 171 4.10 0.56 -19.84
CA PHE A 171 3.27 1.73 -19.57
C PHE A 171 2.44 1.59 -18.29
N GLU A 172 1.76 0.45 -18.10
CA GLU A 172 1.03 0.13 -16.87
C GLU A 172 1.94 0.21 -15.62
N ARG A 173 3.15 -0.35 -15.71
CA ARG A 173 4.11 -0.39 -14.61
C ARG A 173 4.72 0.97 -14.29
N GLN A 174 5.01 1.80 -15.28
CA GLN A 174 5.68 3.08 -15.08
C GLN A 174 4.73 4.20 -14.68
N CYS A 175 3.52 4.21 -15.25
CA CYS A 175 2.61 5.35 -15.14
C CYS A 175 1.52 5.16 -14.09
N PHE A 176 1.04 3.92 -13.88
CA PHE A 176 -0.14 3.62 -13.06
C PHE A 176 0.13 2.76 -11.82
N LEU A 177 1.34 2.18 -11.69
CA LEU A 177 1.70 1.39 -10.52
C LEU A 177 2.25 2.29 -9.39
N PRO A 178 1.66 2.27 -8.18
CA PRO A 178 2.29 2.91 -7.03
C PRO A 178 3.53 2.12 -6.60
N SER A 179 4.53 2.84 -6.10
CA SER A 179 5.77 2.22 -5.63
C SER A 179 5.54 1.49 -4.31
N PRO A 180 6.14 0.30 -4.11
CA PRO A 180 6.04 -0.43 -2.85
C PRO A 180 6.53 0.39 -1.66
N LEU A 181 7.57 1.17 -1.88
CA LEU A 181 8.19 1.99 -0.85
C LEU A 181 7.22 3.08 -0.37
N SER A 182 6.49 3.73 -1.28
CA SER A 182 5.48 4.73 -0.89
C SER A 182 4.33 4.10 -0.11
N VAL A 183 3.87 2.91 -0.48
CA VAL A 183 2.82 2.18 0.23
C VAL A 183 3.30 1.82 1.64
N ILE A 184 4.46 1.17 1.75
CA ILE A 184 5.05 0.73 3.02
C ILE A 184 5.31 1.92 3.93
N THR A 185 5.90 3.00 3.40
CA THR A 185 6.18 4.18 4.23
C THR A 185 4.91 4.84 4.74
N LEU A 186 3.83 4.85 3.96
CA LEU A 186 2.55 5.42 4.40
C LEU A 186 1.85 4.55 5.47
N SER A 187 1.92 3.23 5.36
CA SER A 187 1.23 2.30 6.26
C SER A 187 2.07 1.83 7.46
N ALA A 188 3.40 1.98 7.42
CA ALA A 188 4.29 1.55 8.48
C ALA A 188 3.96 2.13 9.87
N PRO A 189 3.68 3.44 10.03
CA PRO A 189 3.37 3.99 11.36
C PRO A 189 2.11 3.38 11.98
N GLN A 190 1.08 3.16 11.16
CA GLN A 190 -0.18 2.55 11.58
C GLN A 190 0.00 1.09 12.00
N MET A 191 0.78 0.32 11.23
CA MET A 191 1.08 -1.08 11.55
C MET A 191 1.89 -1.21 12.84
N LEU A 192 2.88 -0.35 13.04
CA LEU A 192 3.67 -0.29 14.27
C LEU A 192 2.81 0.10 15.48
N LEU A 193 1.90 1.05 15.32
CA LEU A 193 0.95 1.44 16.38
C LEU A 193 0.03 0.27 16.76
N SER A 194 -0.55 -0.40 15.76
CA SER A 194 -1.42 -1.57 15.98
C SER A 194 -0.67 -2.72 16.67
N GLY A 195 0.57 -3.00 16.24
CA GLY A 195 1.44 -3.98 16.87
C GLY A 195 1.81 -3.61 18.32
N SER A 196 2.11 -2.33 18.56
CA SER A 196 2.39 -1.81 19.90
C SER A 196 1.21 -1.97 20.84
N LEU A 197 0.00 -1.61 20.39
CA LEU A 197 -1.23 -1.77 21.16
C LEU A 197 -1.51 -3.24 21.48
N SER A 198 -1.34 -4.13 20.49
CA SER A 198 -1.53 -5.57 20.68
C SER A 198 -0.57 -6.14 21.73
N LEU A 199 0.71 -5.77 21.65
CA LEU A 199 1.72 -6.18 22.63
C LEU A 199 1.45 -5.61 24.03
N LEU A 200 0.94 -4.39 24.12
CA LEU A 200 0.53 -3.77 25.38
C LEU A 200 -0.59 -4.59 26.04
N LEU A 201 -1.64 -4.91 25.28
CA LEU A 201 -2.78 -5.68 25.77
C LEU A 201 -2.38 -7.12 26.15
N ILE A 202 -1.50 -7.76 25.38
CA ILE A 202 -0.95 -9.07 25.74
C ILE A 202 -0.11 -8.95 27.03
N GLY A 203 0.75 -7.95 27.13
CA GLY A 203 1.58 -7.70 28.32
C GLY A 203 0.73 -7.48 29.58
N LEU A 204 -0.34 -6.69 29.48
CA LEU A 204 -1.28 -6.44 30.56
C LEU A 204 -2.06 -7.71 30.94
N GLY A 205 -2.50 -8.49 29.95
CA GLY A 205 -3.18 -9.77 30.20
C GLY A 205 -2.28 -10.78 30.92
N ILE A 206 -1.02 -10.91 30.51
CA ILE A 206 -0.05 -11.79 31.19
C ILE A 206 0.23 -11.29 32.61
N TYR A 207 0.35 -9.97 32.80
CA TYR A 207 0.54 -9.36 34.12
C TYR A 207 -0.63 -9.68 35.04
N LEU A 208 -1.86 -9.36 34.65
CA LEU A 208 -3.06 -9.60 35.46
C LEU A 208 -3.30 -11.09 35.72
N GLY A 209 -3.05 -11.96 34.74
CA GLY A 209 -3.19 -13.40 34.91
C GLY A 209 -2.20 -13.96 35.94
N LYS A 210 -0.95 -13.47 35.93
CA LYS A 210 0.03 -13.84 36.96
C LYS A 210 -0.23 -13.18 38.30
N PHE A 211 -0.78 -11.96 38.30
CA PHE A 211 -1.21 -11.27 39.52
C PHE A 211 -2.25 -12.09 40.28
N TRP A 212 -3.25 -12.64 39.58
CA TRP A 212 -4.24 -13.55 40.14
C TRP A 212 -3.64 -14.89 40.59
N ILE A 213 -2.91 -15.61 39.72
CA ILE A 213 -2.42 -16.98 40.01
C ILE A 213 -1.43 -17.01 41.18
N ARG A 214 -0.67 -15.94 41.41
CA ARG A 214 0.38 -15.90 42.45
C ARG A 214 -0.05 -15.18 43.72
N GLU A 215 -1.30 -14.75 43.84
CA GLU A 215 -1.82 -14.00 45.00
C GLU A 215 -0.83 -12.91 45.44
N LEU A 216 -0.39 -12.10 44.47
CA LEU A 216 0.71 -11.15 44.66
C LEU A 216 0.39 -10.03 45.65
N ASP A 217 -0.87 -9.90 46.03
CA ASP A 217 -1.34 -9.03 47.09
C ASP A 217 -1.75 -9.85 48.33
N PRO A 218 -1.01 -9.76 49.44
CA PRO A 218 -1.38 -10.43 50.69
C PRO A 218 -2.54 -9.73 51.43
N THR A 219 -3.01 -8.58 50.96
CA THR A 219 -4.04 -7.76 51.63
C THR A 219 -5.43 -7.86 51.01
N GLU A 220 -5.52 -8.22 49.73
CA GLU A 220 -6.80 -8.39 49.02
C GLU A 220 -7.17 -9.87 48.86
N PRO A 221 -8.46 -10.23 48.98
CA PRO A 221 -8.89 -11.60 48.72
C PRO A 221 -8.70 -11.95 47.24
N ALA A 222 -8.18 -13.15 46.97
CA ALA A 222 -7.90 -13.65 45.61
C ALA A 222 -9.11 -13.67 44.66
N THR A 223 -10.33 -13.49 45.19
CA THR A 223 -11.57 -13.34 44.43
C THR A 223 -11.62 -12.05 43.62
N ASP A 224 -11.05 -10.95 44.13
CA ASP A 224 -11.22 -9.63 43.53
C ASP A 224 -10.26 -9.46 42.35
N SER A 225 -9.01 -9.91 42.49
CA SER A 225 -8.04 -9.97 41.39
C SER A 225 -8.49 -10.88 40.24
N ARG A 226 -9.17 -11.99 40.55
CA ARG A 226 -9.79 -12.87 39.54
C ARG A 226 -10.88 -12.15 38.76
N ASN A 227 -11.75 -11.40 39.45
CA ASN A 227 -12.85 -10.68 38.81
C ASN A 227 -12.33 -9.59 37.87
N VAL A 228 -11.28 -8.86 38.26
CA VAL A 228 -10.62 -7.87 37.40
C VAL A 228 -10.04 -8.53 36.13
N PHE A 229 -9.40 -9.69 36.26
CA PHE A 229 -8.88 -10.44 35.12
C PHE A 229 -9.98 -10.91 34.16
N ILE A 230 -11.10 -11.42 34.69
CA ILE A 230 -12.24 -11.86 33.86
C ILE A 230 -12.88 -10.67 33.14
N LEU A 231 -13.10 -9.55 33.84
CA LEU A 231 -13.65 -8.33 33.25
C LEU A 231 -12.75 -7.76 32.16
N TYR A 232 -11.43 -7.83 32.34
CA TYR A 232 -10.45 -7.45 31.32
C TYR A 232 -10.65 -8.27 30.03
N PHE A 233 -10.78 -9.60 30.12
CA PHE A 233 -10.99 -10.45 28.95
C PHE A 233 -12.34 -10.22 28.28
N ILE A 234 -13.41 -10.02 29.05
CA ILE A 234 -14.74 -9.70 28.51
C ILE A 234 -14.69 -8.36 27.75
N GLY A 235 -14.06 -7.33 28.33
CA GLY A 235 -13.88 -6.04 27.68
C GLY A 235 -13.04 -6.12 26.42
N LEU A 236 -11.95 -6.89 26.45
CA LEU A 236 -11.08 -7.13 25.29
C LEU A 236 -11.83 -7.86 24.16
N TYR A 237 -12.63 -8.87 24.52
CA TYR A 237 -13.46 -9.61 23.55
C TYR A 237 -14.52 -8.71 22.93
N PHE A 238 -15.22 -7.90 23.72
CA PHE A 238 -16.25 -7.00 23.21
C PHE A 238 -15.67 -5.91 22.31
N SER A 239 -14.61 -5.24 22.75
CA SER A 239 -13.94 -4.20 21.97
C SER A 239 -13.26 -4.74 20.70
N GLY A 240 -12.54 -5.86 20.81
CA GLY A 240 -11.94 -6.54 19.66
C GLY A 240 -12.97 -7.10 18.68
N GLY A 241 -14.07 -7.66 19.21
CA GLY A 241 -15.19 -8.16 18.41
C GLY A 241 -15.85 -7.05 17.60
N MET A 242 -16.13 -5.90 18.23
CA MET A 242 -16.67 -4.72 17.54
C MET A 242 -15.74 -4.23 16.44
N TYR A 243 -14.43 -4.19 16.68
CA TYR A 243 -13.43 -3.83 15.66
C TYR A 243 -13.46 -4.80 14.46
N MET A 244 -13.54 -6.11 14.71
CA MET A 244 -13.64 -7.11 13.64
C MET A 244 -14.92 -7.00 12.83
N VAL A 245 -16.05 -6.73 13.49
CA VAL A 245 -17.35 -6.51 12.83
C VAL A 245 -17.29 -5.26 11.94
N LEU A 246 -16.72 -4.16 12.42
CA LEU A 246 -16.50 -2.96 11.61
C LEU A 246 -15.60 -3.24 10.39
N GLY A 247 -14.55 -4.04 10.56
CA GLY A 247 -13.69 -4.47 9.46
C GLY A 247 -14.39 -5.38 8.44
N TRP A 248 -15.38 -6.16 8.88
CA TRP A 248 -16.21 -6.97 8.00
C TRP A 248 -17.18 -6.11 7.17
N PHE A 249 -17.79 -5.09 7.78
CA PHE A 249 -18.72 -4.18 7.10
C PHE A 249 -18.04 -3.24 6.11
N HIS A 250 -16.78 -2.87 6.33
CA HIS A 250 -15.94 -2.25 5.31
C HIS A 250 -15.59 -3.31 4.25
N GLY A 251 -16.59 -3.66 3.44
CA GLY A 251 -16.49 -4.66 2.38
C GLY A 251 -15.28 -4.37 1.51
N LYS A 252 -14.28 -5.24 1.61
CA LYS A 252 -13.09 -5.18 0.75
C LYS A 252 -13.57 -5.27 -0.69
N ASP A 253 -13.29 -4.25 -1.50
CA ASP A 253 -13.53 -4.31 -2.94
C ASP A 253 -12.88 -5.59 -3.48
N LYS A 254 -13.70 -6.50 -4.02
CA LYS A 254 -13.26 -7.83 -4.45
C LYS A 254 -12.59 -7.78 -5.82
N ARG A 255 -12.64 -6.64 -6.50
CA ARG A 255 -12.02 -6.48 -7.81
C ARG A 255 -10.51 -6.72 -7.74
N PRO A 256 -9.96 -7.56 -8.62
CA PRO A 256 -8.52 -7.78 -8.70
C PRO A 256 -7.80 -6.47 -9.02
N GLU A 257 -6.63 -6.28 -8.41
CA GLU A 257 -5.78 -5.08 -8.55
C GLU A 257 -5.49 -4.73 -10.02
N ALA A 258 -5.40 -5.75 -10.87
CA ALA A 258 -5.20 -5.64 -12.31
C ALA A 258 -6.36 -4.95 -13.03
N GLU A 259 -7.60 -5.35 -12.73
CA GLU A 259 -8.80 -4.85 -13.38
C GLU A 259 -9.04 -3.37 -13.04
N ILE A 260 -8.66 -2.96 -11.82
CA ILE A 260 -8.74 -1.58 -11.38
C ILE A 260 -7.75 -0.71 -12.16
N ILE A 261 -6.51 -1.17 -12.31
CA ILE A 261 -5.48 -0.45 -13.07
C ILE A 261 -5.81 -0.40 -14.56
N ASP A 262 -6.24 -1.51 -15.15
CA ASP A 262 -6.72 -1.57 -16.53
C ASP A 262 -7.87 -0.57 -16.73
N GLY A 263 -8.79 -0.46 -15.78
CA GLY A 263 -9.88 0.51 -15.82
C GLY A 263 -9.40 1.96 -15.87
N TYR A 264 -8.44 2.35 -15.03
CA TYR A 264 -7.88 3.71 -15.03
C TYR A 264 -7.10 4.01 -16.30
N MET A 265 -6.24 3.09 -16.75
CA MET A 265 -5.47 3.24 -17.96
C MET A 265 -6.37 3.35 -19.20
N ASN A 266 -7.38 2.49 -19.33
CA ASN A 266 -8.31 2.54 -20.45
C ASN A 266 -9.08 3.87 -20.48
N ARG A 267 -9.51 4.37 -19.32
CA ARG A 267 -10.17 5.69 -19.22
C ARG A 267 -9.24 6.83 -19.65
N TYR A 268 -7.97 6.79 -19.22
CA TYR A 268 -6.97 7.79 -19.58
C TYR A 268 -6.67 7.81 -21.08
N LEU A 269 -6.45 6.63 -21.66
CA LEU A 269 -6.15 6.49 -23.08
C LEU A 269 -7.37 6.84 -23.95
N ALA A 270 -8.59 6.61 -23.46
CA ALA A 270 -9.83 7.03 -24.15
C ALA A 270 -10.00 8.56 -24.18
N SER A 271 -9.54 9.28 -23.15
CA SER A 271 -9.57 10.75 -23.13
C SER A 271 -8.41 11.40 -23.88
N HIS A 272 -7.31 10.68 -24.12
CA HIS A 272 -6.09 11.17 -24.78
C HIS A 272 -5.71 10.30 -25.99
N SER A 273 -6.60 10.22 -26.99
CA SER A 273 -6.38 9.41 -28.19
C SER A 273 -5.18 9.87 -29.03
N ASP A 274 -4.76 11.12 -28.86
CA ASP A 274 -3.58 11.69 -29.49
C ASP A 274 -2.26 11.06 -28.99
N VAL A 275 -2.24 10.49 -27.79
CA VAL A 275 -1.07 9.81 -27.22
C VAL A 275 -0.71 8.54 -28.03
N LEU A 276 -1.72 7.80 -28.48
CA LEU A 276 -1.51 6.62 -29.34
C LEU A 276 -0.87 7.00 -30.69
N SER A 277 -1.25 8.16 -31.23
CA SER A 277 -0.65 8.68 -32.46
C SER A 277 0.79 9.16 -32.24
N ARG A 278 1.10 9.76 -31.08
CA ARG A 278 2.45 10.17 -30.70
C ARG A 278 3.41 8.97 -30.56
N TRP A 279 2.89 7.83 -30.12
CA TRP A 279 3.65 6.59 -29.99
C TRP A 279 3.67 5.74 -31.27
N ASN A 280 3.03 6.19 -32.36
CA ASN A 280 2.96 5.50 -33.66
C ASN A 280 2.45 4.04 -33.56
N VAL A 281 1.51 3.79 -32.63
CA VAL A 281 0.91 2.46 -32.36
C VAL A 281 -0.58 2.40 -32.70
N ASP A 282 -1.12 3.48 -33.25
CA ASP A 282 -2.47 3.59 -33.83
C ASP A 282 -2.76 2.51 -34.89
N ARG A 283 -1.73 2.05 -35.60
CA ARG A 283 -1.85 0.94 -36.57
C ARG A 283 -2.07 -0.44 -35.94
N TYR A 284 -1.75 -0.60 -34.66
CA TYR A 284 -1.78 -1.89 -33.96
C TYR A 284 -2.84 -1.95 -32.87
N TRP A 285 -3.36 -0.82 -32.40
CA TRP A 285 -4.34 -0.75 -31.33
C TRP A 285 -5.51 0.15 -31.70
N CYS A 286 -6.72 -0.35 -31.45
CA CYS A 286 -7.94 0.41 -31.60
C CYS A 286 -8.73 0.40 -30.29
N PHE A 287 -9.43 1.49 -30.03
CA PHE A 287 -10.40 1.56 -28.94
C PHE A 287 -11.71 0.91 -29.37
N GLN A 288 -12.07 -0.18 -28.71
CA GLN A 288 -13.38 -0.81 -28.88
C GLN A 288 -14.07 -0.89 -27.52
N ASP A 289 -15.27 -0.31 -27.43
CA ASP A 289 -16.10 -0.27 -26.21
C ASP A 289 -15.39 0.27 -24.96
N GLY A 290 -14.50 1.25 -25.14
CA GLY A 290 -13.74 1.86 -24.03
C GLY A 290 -12.59 0.98 -23.52
N THR A 291 -12.25 -0.10 -24.22
CA THR A 291 -11.07 -0.95 -23.95
C THR A 291 -10.07 -0.91 -25.10
N LEU A 292 -8.78 -0.80 -24.76
CA LEU A 292 -7.70 -0.90 -25.74
C LEU A 292 -7.57 -2.36 -26.21
N LYS A 293 -7.85 -2.63 -27.50
CA LYS A 293 -7.69 -3.96 -28.09
C LYS A 293 -6.68 -3.93 -29.24
N PRO A 294 -5.85 -4.98 -29.39
CA PRO A 294 -4.98 -5.08 -30.56
C PRO A 294 -5.86 -5.28 -31.80
N ILE A 295 -5.56 -4.53 -32.86
CA ILE A 295 -6.18 -4.70 -34.17
C ILE A 295 -5.73 -6.07 -34.68
N SER A 296 -6.68 -6.98 -34.92
CA SER A 296 -6.34 -8.30 -35.44
C SER A 296 -5.67 -8.14 -36.81
N SER A 297 -4.53 -8.80 -37.00
CA SER A 297 -3.69 -8.75 -38.20
C SER A 297 -4.38 -9.18 -39.52
N THR A 298 -5.66 -9.53 -39.48
CA THR A 298 -6.50 -9.80 -40.65
C THR A 298 -7.02 -8.55 -41.37
N GLU A 299 -6.87 -7.34 -40.82
CA GLU A 299 -7.32 -6.08 -41.48
C GLU A 299 -6.16 -5.21 -42.02
N VAL A 300 -4.90 -5.53 -41.71
CA VAL A 300 -3.74 -4.70 -42.11
C VAL A 300 -3.23 -5.04 -43.52
N GLU A 301 -3.75 -6.10 -44.15
CA GLU A 301 -3.24 -6.60 -45.43
C GLU A 301 -4.24 -6.40 -46.59
N GLU A 302 -4.75 -5.18 -46.79
CA GLU A 302 -5.29 -4.78 -48.11
C GLU A 302 -4.89 -3.35 -48.46
N THR A 303 -3.62 -3.16 -48.83
CA THR A 303 -3.27 -2.18 -49.86
C THR A 303 -1.94 -2.55 -50.52
N PRO A 304 -1.95 -3.23 -51.67
CA PRO A 304 -0.81 -3.19 -52.57
C PRO A 304 -1.06 -2.10 -53.61
N THR A 305 -0.20 -1.09 -53.58
CA THR A 305 0.15 -0.24 -54.72
C THR A 305 0.45 -1.12 -55.95
N VAL A 306 -0.37 -1.01 -57.00
CA VAL A 306 0.00 -1.44 -58.36
C VAL A 306 0.28 -0.18 -59.17
N VAL A 307 1.55 0.21 -59.21
CA VAL A 307 2.10 0.96 -60.33
C VAL A 307 2.78 -0.07 -61.22
N GLN A 308 2.17 -0.37 -62.36
CA GLN A 308 2.85 -1.09 -63.44
C GLN A 308 2.53 -0.38 -64.76
N ASN A 309 3.53 0.37 -65.22
CA ASN A 309 3.68 0.80 -66.60
C ASN A 309 3.74 -0.44 -67.49
N GLU A 310 2.82 -0.56 -68.45
CA GLU A 310 3.03 -1.22 -69.76
C GLU A 310 1.78 -1.01 -70.63
N MET A 311 1.88 -0.12 -71.61
CA MET A 311 1.04 -0.20 -72.82
C MET A 311 1.82 0.42 -73.99
N GLU A 312 2.78 -0.36 -74.48
CA GLU A 312 3.28 -0.25 -75.84
C GLU A 312 2.27 -0.92 -76.79
N GLY A 313 1.80 -0.19 -77.80
CA GLY A 313 1.44 -0.72 -79.10
C GLY A 313 0.00 -1.23 -79.34
N MET A 314 -0.81 -0.41 -80.02
CA MET A 314 -1.58 -0.89 -81.19
C MET A 314 -2.06 0.26 -82.11
N ASN A 315 -1.34 0.39 -83.23
CA ASN A 315 -1.82 0.53 -84.62
C ASN A 315 -2.95 1.50 -85.04
N SER A 316 -2.60 2.30 -86.05
CA SER A 316 -3.33 2.65 -87.30
C SER A 316 -4.60 3.49 -87.22
N VAL A 317 -4.57 4.71 -87.78
CA VAL A 317 -5.01 5.07 -89.16
C VAL A 317 -4.16 6.24 -89.65
#